data_AF-A0A1L9GWR8-F1
#
_entry.id   AF-A0A1L9GWR8-F1
#
_cell.length_a   1.000
_cell.length_b   1.000
_cell.length_c   1.000
_cell.angle_alpha   90.00
_cell.angle_beta   90.00
_cell.angle_gamma   90.00
#
_symmetry.space_group_name_H-M   'P 1'
#
loop_
_entity.id
_entity.type
_entity.pdbx_description
1 polymer ?
#
loop_
_entity_poly.entity_id
_entity_poly.type
_entity_poly.pdbx_seq_one_letter_code
_entity_poly.pdbx_strand_id
1 'polypeptide(L)'
;MYGYEIGIAIVSIMLAVGGIIFGLGFAFDNKKLKDFGRNELIESFINAAILGILIILFLPGGFVTGITNSIAYGVSGSSVNACTGPYNYSYAICFSEGYLMGLSGVTINGHQYPSLFDLSSGSLLAISGLYAVAGLVSSIHLSIGVASISFNSLFKPFLMQLGDIIELLTLSVFSVFLQYSVIKVISYVAIPVLLPLGMVLRTLYLTRRLGGAIMAIAISLFVVLPMSYILDASLVQSYSQTSTSQLIASTESGLNGLYSYNKSTVPNSESVSSIFSDASSILSSSENSILYVFRQVVLIVVEVIMFPIFSVILTVISAREFARILGTEVSFSRFDVF
;
A
#
# COMPACT_ATOMS: atom_id res chain seq x y z
N MET A 1 -18.96 -8.62 -11.48
CA MET A 1 -19.33 -9.90 -12.13
C MET A 1 -19.36 -9.82 -13.65
N TYR A 2 -19.76 -8.69 -14.26
CA TYR A 2 -19.87 -8.55 -15.72
C TYR A 2 -18.62 -8.99 -16.53
N GLY A 3 -17.40 -8.76 -16.03
CA GLY A 3 -16.18 -9.20 -16.71
C GLY A 3 -16.10 -10.71 -16.95
N TYR A 4 -16.57 -11.53 -15.99
CA TYR A 4 -16.58 -12.99 -16.14
C TYR A 4 -17.65 -13.46 -17.12
N GLU A 5 -18.83 -12.85 -17.08
CA GLU A 5 -19.91 -13.16 -18.02
C GLU A 5 -19.49 -12.88 -19.47
N ILE A 6 -18.81 -11.75 -19.69
CA ILE A 6 -18.22 -11.41 -21.00
C ILE A 6 -17.17 -12.45 -21.41
N GLY A 7 -16.29 -12.84 -20.49
CA GLY A 7 -15.30 -13.90 -20.73
C GLY A 7 -15.92 -15.23 -21.15
N ILE A 8 -16.93 -15.68 -20.41
CA ILE A 8 -17.65 -16.93 -20.68
C ILE A 8 -18.37 -16.84 -22.04
N ALA A 9 -19.00 -15.72 -22.35
CA ALA A 9 -19.66 -15.51 -23.63
C ALA A 9 -18.65 -15.59 -24.80
N ILE A 10 -17.50 -14.93 -24.69
CA ILE A 10 -16.46 -14.96 -25.72
C ILE A 10 -15.96 -16.39 -25.93
N VAL A 11 -15.60 -17.10 -24.86
CA VAL A 11 -15.11 -18.49 -24.96
C VAL A 11 -16.18 -19.41 -25.57
N SER A 12 -17.45 -19.21 -25.23
CA SER A 12 -18.57 -19.97 -25.80
C SER A 12 -18.73 -19.72 -27.30
N ILE A 13 -18.60 -18.47 -27.73
CA ILE A 13 -18.62 -18.11 -29.16
C ILE A 13 -17.44 -18.75 -29.89
N MET A 14 -16.24 -18.73 -29.32
CA MET A 14 -15.06 -19.34 -29.94
C MET A 14 -15.20 -20.85 -30.10
N LEU A 15 -15.69 -21.53 -29.06
CA LEU A 15 -15.97 -22.96 -29.13
C LEU A 15 -17.02 -23.29 -30.19
N ALA A 16 -18.08 -22.48 -30.29
CA ALA A 16 -19.10 -22.64 -31.31
C ALA A 16 -18.53 -22.44 -32.73
N VAL A 17 -17.74 -21.38 -32.96
CA VAL A 17 -17.11 -21.09 -34.25
C VAL A 17 -16.12 -22.19 -34.63
N GLY A 18 -15.23 -22.59 -33.72
CA GLY A 18 -14.29 -23.69 -33.94
C GLY A 18 -14.98 -25.01 -34.26
N GLY A 19 -16.08 -25.32 -33.55
CA GLY A 19 -16.91 -26.49 -33.80
C GLY A 19 -17.59 -26.48 -35.17
N ILE A 20 -18.14 -25.33 -35.59
CA ILE A 20 -18.76 -25.17 -36.91
C ILE A 20 -17.72 -25.36 -38.02
N ILE A 21 -16.55 -24.74 -37.91
CA ILE A 21 -15.48 -24.86 -38.92
C ILE A 21 -14.99 -26.30 -39.04
N PHE A 22 -14.82 -26.99 -37.91
CA PHE A 22 -14.47 -28.41 -37.89
C PHE A 22 -15.56 -29.28 -38.55
N GLY A 23 -16.83 -29.04 -38.24
CA GLY A 23 -17.97 -29.73 -38.85
C GLY A 23 -18.05 -29.52 -40.37
N LEU A 24 -17.86 -28.28 -40.84
CA LEU A 24 -17.77 -27.96 -42.27
C LEU A 24 -16.58 -28.64 -42.94
N GLY A 25 -15.44 -28.74 -42.24
CA GLY A 25 -14.28 -29.50 -42.71
C GLY A 25 -14.61 -30.97 -42.97
N PHE A 26 -15.45 -31.59 -42.13
CA PHE A 26 -15.96 -32.94 -42.35
C PHE A 26 -16.95 -33.02 -43.51
N ALA A 27 -17.89 -32.07 -43.60
CA ALA A 27 -18.90 -32.06 -44.66
C ALA A 27 -18.29 -31.93 -46.07
N PHE A 28 -17.22 -31.15 -46.23
CA PHE A 28 -16.54 -30.93 -47.51
C PHE A 28 -15.34 -31.84 -47.76
N ASP A 29 -15.02 -32.75 -46.83
CA ASP A 29 -13.82 -33.59 -46.83
C ASP A 29 -12.49 -32.83 -47.07
N ASN A 30 -12.44 -31.54 -46.73
CA ASN A 30 -11.25 -30.71 -46.93
C ASN A 30 -10.31 -30.84 -45.73
N LYS A 31 -9.19 -31.53 -45.92
CA LYS A 31 -8.16 -31.76 -44.88
C LYS A 31 -7.69 -30.46 -44.21
N LYS A 32 -7.52 -29.36 -44.97
CA LYS A 32 -7.06 -28.08 -44.41
C LYS A 32 -8.06 -27.47 -43.44
N LEU A 33 -9.36 -27.54 -43.75
CA LEU A 33 -10.42 -27.05 -42.84
C LEU A 33 -10.53 -27.93 -41.59
N LYS A 34 -10.38 -29.25 -41.72
CA LYS A 34 -10.37 -30.16 -40.58
C LYS A 34 -9.22 -29.85 -39.62
N ASP A 35 -8.01 -29.67 -40.16
CA ASP A 35 -6.82 -29.37 -39.36
C ASP A 35 -6.92 -27.98 -38.71
N PHE A 36 -7.41 -26.98 -39.45
CA PHE A 36 -7.63 -25.64 -38.92
C PHE A 36 -8.68 -25.62 -37.80
N GLY A 37 -9.87 -26.21 -38.04
CA GLY A 37 -10.94 -26.28 -37.04
C GLY A 37 -10.52 -27.06 -35.78
N ARG A 38 -9.72 -28.13 -35.95
CA ARG A 38 -9.17 -28.89 -34.82
C ARG A 38 -8.25 -28.03 -33.95
N ASN A 39 -7.36 -27.26 -34.57
CA ASN A 39 -6.43 -26.40 -33.83
C ASN A 39 -7.17 -25.29 -33.08
N GLU A 40 -8.12 -24.61 -33.74
CA GLU A 40 -8.94 -23.56 -33.11
C GLU A 40 -9.77 -24.09 -31.93
N LEU A 41 -10.31 -25.32 -32.04
CA LEU A 41 -11.09 -25.95 -30.98
C LEU A 41 -10.20 -26.28 -29.76
N ILE A 42 -9.00 -26.81 -29.98
CA ILE A 42 -8.03 -27.08 -28.91
C ILE A 42 -7.62 -25.78 -28.22
N GLU A 43 -7.33 -24.72 -28.98
CA GLU A 43 -6.97 -23.42 -28.41
C GLU A 43 -8.12 -22.79 -27.61
N SER A 44 -9.34 -22.88 -28.13
CA SER A 44 -10.54 -22.43 -27.43
C SER A 44 -10.78 -23.19 -26.13
N PHE A 45 -10.51 -24.51 -26.13
CA PHE A 45 -10.59 -25.34 -24.93
C PHE A 45 -9.54 -24.97 -23.88
N ILE A 46 -8.29 -24.72 -24.30
CA ILE A 46 -7.23 -24.24 -23.40
C ILE A 46 -7.62 -22.88 -22.80
N ASN A 47 -8.15 -21.96 -23.61
CA ASN A 47 -8.63 -20.65 -23.13
C ASN A 47 -9.79 -20.80 -22.12
N ALA A 48 -10.71 -21.74 -22.37
CA ALA A 48 -11.79 -22.07 -21.44
C ALA A 48 -11.25 -22.61 -20.10
N ALA A 49 -10.25 -23.49 -20.15
CA ALA A 49 -9.61 -24.04 -18.96
C ALA A 49 -8.88 -22.95 -18.15
N ILE A 50 -8.12 -22.07 -18.82
CA ILE A 50 -7.46 -20.93 -18.18
C ILE A 50 -8.49 -20.01 -17.51
N LEU A 51 -9.59 -19.68 -18.21
CA LEU A 51 -10.67 -18.88 -17.64
C LEU A 51 -11.32 -19.57 -16.44
N GLY A 52 -11.56 -20.88 -16.52
CA GLY A 52 -12.11 -21.67 -15.41
C GLY A 52 -11.21 -21.65 -14.18
N ILE A 53 -9.90 -21.82 -14.36
CA ILE A 53 -8.92 -21.72 -13.27
C ILE A 53 -8.92 -20.31 -12.67
N LEU A 54 -8.92 -19.26 -13.50
CA LEU A 54 -8.97 -17.87 -13.02
C LEU A 54 -10.24 -17.60 -12.22
N ILE A 55 -11.39 -18.09 -12.68
CA ILE A 55 -12.66 -17.97 -11.96
C ILE A 55 -12.55 -18.66 -10.59
N ILE A 56 -12.01 -19.88 -10.51
CA ILE A 56 -11.83 -20.59 -9.24
C ILE A 56 -10.85 -19.86 -8.31
N LEU A 57 -9.78 -19.27 -8.85
CA LEU A 57 -8.79 -18.52 -8.08
C LEU A 57 -9.39 -17.24 -7.48
N PHE A 58 -10.26 -16.54 -8.23
CA PHE A 58 -10.74 -15.18 -7.92
C PHE A 58 -12.19 -15.05 -7.49
N LEU A 59 -12.98 -16.12 -7.53
CA LEU A 59 -14.33 -16.11 -6.98
C LEU A 59 -14.28 -15.77 -5.47
N PRO A 60 -15.33 -15.15 -4.91
CA PRO A 60 -15.45 -14.99 -3.47
C PRO A 60 -15.31 -16.34 -2.76
N GLY A 61 -14.29 -16.48 -1.90
CA GLY A 61 -13.95 -17.76 -1.25
C GLY A 61 -13.01 -18.67 -2.07
N GLY A 62 -12.49 -18.19 -3.19
CA GLY A 62 -11.49 -18.87 -4.01
C GLY A 62 -10.13 -18.96 -3.31
N PHE A 63 -9.18 -19.63 -3.97
CA PHE A 63 -7.86 -19.93 -3.40
C PHE A 63 -7.09 -18.67 -2.98
N VAL A 64 -7.13 -17.60 -3.79
CA VAL A 64 -6.43 -16.34 -3.47
C VAL A 64 -7.04 -15.69 -2.24
N THR A 65 -8.36 -15.66 -2.15
CA THR A 65 -9.06 -15.18 -0.95
C THR A 65 -8.72 -16.04 0.27
N GLY A 66 -8.62 -17.36 0.10
CA GLY A 66 -8.21 -18.30 1.15
C GLY A 66 -6.80 -18.02 1.67
N ILE A 67 -5.81 -17.86 0.78
CA ILE A 67 -4.44 -17.49 1.17
C ILE A 67 -4.43 -16.13 1.86
N THR A 68 -5.12 -15.15 1.28
CA THR A 68 -5.15 -13.79 1.84
C THR A 68 -5.75 -13.81 3.25
N ASN A 69 -6.88 -14.49 3.42
CA ASN A 69 -7.52 -14.66 4.73
C ASN A 69 -6.62 -15.43 5.70
N SER A 70 -5.79 -16.36 5.20
CA SER A 70 -4.86 -17.12 6.03
C SER A 70 -3.67 -16.32 6.53
N ILE A 71 -3.21 -15.36 5.72
CA ILE A 71 -2.13 -14.45 6.11
C ILE A 71 -2.70 -13.34 6.99
N ALA A 72 -3.92 -12.90 6.69
CA ALA A 72 -4.57 -11.80 7.37
C ALA A 72 -5.64 -12.25 8.38
N TYR A 73 -5.49 -13.44 8.99
CA TYR A 73 -6.41 -13.90 10.04
C TYR A 73 -6.53 -12.82 11.12
N GLY A 74 -7.71 -12.21 11.25
CA GLY A 74 -8.00 -11.27 12.35
C GLY A 74 -8.36 -9.84 11.98
N VAL A 75 -8.69 -9.49 10.73
CA VAL A 75 -9.47 -8.26 10.50
C VAL A 75 -10.86 -8.49 11.06
N SER A 76 -11.08 -7.95 12.26
CA SER A 76 -12.37 -8.00 12.95
C SER A 76 -13.42 -7.25 12.14
N GLY A 77 -14.60 -7.86 12.00
CA GLY A 77 -15.64 -7.52 11.00
C GLY A 77 -16.19 -6.09 11.00
N SER A 78 -15.82 -5.23 11.96
CA SER A 78 -16.17 -3.81 11.95
C SER A 78 -15.54 -3.05 10.77
N SER A 79 -14.32 -3.40 10.37
CA SER A 79 -13.61 -2.78 9.24
C SER A 79 -13.85 -3.50 7.92
N VAL A 80 -14.22 -4.79 7.93
CA VAL A 80 -14.64 -5.52 6.71
C VAL A 80 -15.94 -4.97 6.14
N ASN A 81 -16.86 -4.50 7.01
CA ASN A 81 -18.06 -3.80 6.57
C ASN A 81 -17.79 -2.44 5.87
N ALA A 82 -16.56 -1.91 5.96
CA ALA A 82 -16.17 -0.70 5.24
C ALA A 82 -15.82 -0.97 3.77
N CYS A 83 -15.57 -2.23 3.38
CA CYS A 83 -15.31 -2.64 2.00
C CYS A 83 -16.59 -2.61 1.15
N THR A 84 -17.14 -1.43 0.90
CA THR A 84 -18.36 -1.27 0.11
C THR A 84 -18.05 -1.15 -1.39
N GLY A 85 -18.87 -1.76 -2.24
CA GLY A 85 -18.72 -1.66 -3.69
C GLY A 85 -17.80 -2.73 -4.31
N PRO A 86 -17.07 -2.41 -5.41
CA PRO A 86 -16.33 -3.41 -6.20
C PRO A 86 -15.13 -4.02 -5.46
N TYR A 87 -14.77 -3.50 -4.29
CA TYR A 87 -13.65 -3.98 -3.48
C TYR A 87 -13.99 -5.21 -2.64
N ASN A 88 -15.28 -5.55 -2.48
CA ASN A 88 -15.74 -6.67 -1.64
C ASN A 88 -15.24 -8.05 -2.14
N TYR A 89 -14.74 -8.13 -3.38
CA TYR A 89 -14.26 -9.39 -3.94
C TYR A 89 -12.82 -9.74 -3.55
N SER A 90 -12.02 -8.76 -3.13
CA SER A 90 -10.62 -8.98 -2.74
C SER A 90 -10.31 -8.29 -1.42
N TYR A 91 -10.12 -9.12 -0.40
CA TYR A 91 -9.72 -8.67 0.91
C TYR A 91 -8.39 -7.91 0.88
N ALA A 92 -7.43 -8.33 0.04
CA ALA A 92 -6.13 -7.68 -0.04
C ALA A 92 -6.26 -6.23 -0.54
N ILE A 93 -7.15 -5.99 -1.50
CA ILE A 93 -7.43 -4.62 -1.99
C ILE A 93 -8.06 -3.80 -0.87
N CYS A 94 -9.08 -4.33 -0.20
CA CYS A 94 -9.71 -3.59 0.88
C CYS A 94 -8.74 -3.29 2.04
N PHE A 95 -7.89 -4.26 2.40
CA PHE A 95 -6.83 -4.06 3.38
C PHE A 95 -5.91 -2.91 2.94
N SER A 96 -5.40 -2.96 1.71
CA SER A 96 -4.49 -1.93 1.21
C SER A 96 -5.14 -0.54 1.15
N GLU A 97 -6.43 -0.47 0.84
CA GLU A 97 -7.20 0.78 0.83
C GLU A 97 -7.34 1.36 2.25
N GLY A 98 -7.76 0.52 3.21
CA GLY A 98 -7.91 0.90 4.61
C GLY A 98 -6.57 1.25 5.28
N TYR A 99 -5.52 0.53 4.93
CA TYR A 99 -4.17 0.80 5.43
C TYR A 99 -3.60 2.12 4.90
N LEU A 100 -3.86 2.48 3.64
CA LEU A 100 -3.38 3.75 3.09
C LEU A 100 -4.21 4.96 3.56
N MET A 101 -5.54 4.94 3.37
CA MET A 101 -6.41 6.11 3.62
C MET A 101 -7.65 5.81 4.49
N GLY A 102 -7.72 4.64 5.12
CA GLY A 102 -8.85 4.28 5.97
C GLY A 102 -9.05 5.25 7.14
N LEU A 103 -10.31 5.59 7.43
CA LEU A 103 -10.67 6.38 8.62
C LEU A 103 -10.51 5.57 9.92
N SER A 104 -10.63 4.25 9.81
CA SER A 104 -10.41 3.32 10.91
C SER A 104 -9.20 2.45 10.59
N GLY A 105 -8.34 2.27 11.59
CA GLY A 105 -7.21 1.36 11.47
C GLY A 105 -7.67 -0.07 11.16
N VAL A 106 -6.85 -0.80 10.42
CA VAL A 106 -7.12 -2.18 10.02
C VAL A 106 -6.43 -3.12 11.01
N THR A 107 -7.06 -4.23 11.39
CA THR A 107 -6.50 -5.16 12.40
C THR A 107 -5.94 -6.42 11.75
N ILE A 108 -4.66 -6.77 11.94
CA ILE A 108 -4.12 -8.07 11.53
C ILE A 108 -3.61 -8.80 12.77
N ASN A 109 -3.99 -10.06 12.96
CA ASN A 109 -3.59 -10.86 14.12
C ASN A 109 -3.89 -10.17 15.47
N GLY A 110 -4.98 -9.40 15.55
CA GLY A 110 -5.36 -8.64 16.75
C GLY A 110 -4.60 -7.33 16.96
N HIS A 111 -3.62 -7.01 16.10
CA HIS A 111 -2.91 -5.73 16.13
C HIS A 111 -3.57 -4.72 15.21
N GLN A 112 -3.87 -3.54 15.72
CA GLN A 112 -4.45 -2.45 14.94
C GLN A 112 -3.35 -1.63 14.27
N TYR A 113 -3.43 -1.52 12.96
CA TYR A 113 -2.59 -0.68 12.11
C TYR A 113 -3.35 0.62 11.85
N PRO A 114 -2.88 1.77 12.35
CA PRO A 114 -3.46 3.05 11.96
C PRO A 114 -3.27 3.25 10.45
N SER A 115 -4.11 4.07 9.83
CA SER A 115 -3.90 4.39 8.42
C SER A 115 -2.66 5.27 8.26
N LEU A 116 -1.92 5.02 7.18
CA LEU A 116 -0.71 5.78 6.86
C LEU A 116 -1.00 7.26 6.66
N PHE A 117 -2.17 7.58 6.11
CA PHE A 117 -2.63 8.95 5.99
C PHE A 117 -2.86 9.62 7.35
N ASP A 118 -3.52 8.96 8.30
CA ASP A 118 -3.75 9.53 9.65
C ASP A 118 -2.43 9.71 10.41
N LEU A 119 -1.53 8.72 10.29
CA LEU A 119 -0.22 8.78 10.94
C LEU A 119 0.70 9.87 10.33
N SER A 120 0.72 10.03 9.00
CA SER A 120 1.48 11.08 8.32
C SER A 120 0.89 12.48 8.52
N SER A 121 -0.43 12.63 8.44
CA SER A 121 -1.09 13.93 8.67
C SER A 121 -1.07 14.36 10.14
N GLY A 122 -1.23 13.42 11.08
CA GLY A 122 -1.11 13.68 12.51
C GLY A 122 0.30 14.11 12.91
N SER A 123 1.34 13.43 12.39
CA SER A 123 2.73 13.84 12.61
C SER A 123 3.06 15.18 11.95
N LEU A 124 2.55 15.45 10.75
CA LEU A 124 2.68 16.75 10.08
C LEU A 124 2.08 17.87 10.92
N LEU A 125 0.87 17.69 11.46
CA LEU A 125 0.20 18.68 12.30
C LEU A 125 0.97 18.93 13.60
N ALA A 126 1.45 17.87 14.26
CA ALA A 126 2.24 17.98 15.48
C ALA A 126 3.54 18.76 15.25
N ILE A 127 4.29 18.44 14.19
CA ILE A 127 5.56 19.09 13.86
C ILE A 127 5.33 20.53 13.39
N SER A 128 4.28 20.80 12.62
CA SER A 128 3.91 22.15 12.21
C SER A 128 3.55 23.03 13.41
N GLY A 129 2.83 22.48 14.39
CA GLY A 129 2.55 23.16 15.65
C GLY A 129 3.83 23.49 16.42
N LEU A 130 4.78 22.54 16.49
CA LEU A 130 6.07 22.74 17.13
C LEU A 130 6.89 23.83 16.41
N TYR A 131 6.92 23.80 15.07
CA TYR A 131 7.56 24.82 14.25
C TYR A 131 6.98 26.22 14.50
N ALA A 132 5.65 26.35 14.59
CA ALA A 132 4.99 27.62 14.89
C ALA A 132 5.37 28.16 16.28
N VAL A 133 5.35 27.30 17.30
CA VAL A 133 5.73 27.68 18.68
C VAL A 133 7.20 28.08 18.75
N ALA A 134 8.10 27.28 18.15
CA ALA A 134 9.52 27.60 18.08
C ALA A 134 9.77 28.92 17.33
N GLY A 135 9.01 29.17 16.26
CA GLY A 135 9.04 30.43 15.51
C GLY A 135 8.66 31.62 16.38
N LEU A 136 7.56 31.52 17.15
CA LEU A 136 7.14 32.56 18.09
C LEU A 136 8.22 32.83 19.15
N VAL A 137 8.79 31.78 19.76
CA VAL A 137 9.87 31.94 20.76
C VAL A 137 11.12 32.59 20.14
N SER A 138 11.47 32.19 18.91
CA SER A 138 12.64 32.74 18.21
C SER A 138 12.52 34.24 17.92
N SER A 139 11.28 34.74 17.81
CA SER A 139 10.98 36.15 17.53
C SER A 139 11.08 37.07 18.76
N ILE A 140 11.23 36.49 19.96
CA ILE A 140 11.36 37.28 21.18
C ILE A 140 12.74 37.96 21.19
N HIS A 141 12.73 39.28 21.25
CA HIS A 141 13.92 40.10 21.43
C HIS A 141 13.92 40.67 22.85
N LEU A 142 14.85 40.23 23.69
CA LEU A 142 15.04 40.79 25.03
C LEU A 142 16.12 41.87 24.95
N SER A 143 15.68 43.11 25.11
CA SER A 143 16.58 44.26 25.26
C SER A 143 16.69 44.60 26.73
N ILE A 144 17.83 44.29 27.35
CA ILE A 144 18.12 44.63 28.75
C ILE A 144 19.27 45.65 28.74
N GLY A 145 18.93 46.93 28.87
CA GLY A 145 19.88 48.03 28.84
C GLY A 145 20.60 48.15 27.48
N VAL A 146 21.93 48.06 27.50
CA VAL A 146 22.80 48.20 26.31
C VAL A 146 22.99 46.88 25.55
N ALA A 147 22.49 45.75 26.10
CA ALA A 147 22.61 44.44 25.47
C ALA A 147 21.25 43.96 24.92
N SER A 148 21.23 43.64 23.63
CA SER A 148 20.12 42.94 22.98
C SER A 148 20.48 41.47 22.80
N ILE A 149 19.72 40.57 23.42
CA ILE A 149 19.86 39.13 23.20
C ILE A 149 18.75 38.70 22.24
N SER A 150 19.14 38.14 21.09
CA SER A 150 18.22 37.64 20.07
C SER A 150 18.24 36.11 20.06
N PHE A 151 17.12 35.50 20.44
CA PHE A 151 16.96 34.05 20.42
C PHE A 151 16.93 33.45 19.00
N ASN A 152 16.68 34.27 17.97
CA ASN A 152 16.69 33.84 16.57
C ASN A 152 17.97 33.06 16.19
N SER A 153 19.14 33.50 16.63
CA SER A 153 20.41 32.84 16.30
C SER A 153 20.53 31.42 16.89
N LEU A 154 19.92 31.18 18.05
CA LEU A 154 19.92 29.89 18.73
C LEU A 154 18.90 28.91 18.11
N PHE A 155 17.73 29.41 17.72
CA PHE A 155 16.64 28.58 17.19
C PHE A 155 16.70 28.37 15.67
N LYS A 156 17.46 29.18 14.92
CA LYS A 156 17.59 29.05 13.47
C LYS A 156 17.92 27.63 12.97
N PRO A 157 18.93 26.90 13.50
CA PRO A 157 19.23 25.55 13.01
C PRO A 157 18.07 24.58 13.27
N PHE A 158 17.38 24.73 14.40
CA PHE A 158 16.23 23.92 14.76
C PHE A 158 15.03 24.18 13.85
N LEU A 159 14.72 25.45 13.58
CA LEU A 159 13.64 25.82 12.65
C LEU A 159 13.92 25.34 11.23
N MET A 160 15.16 25.41 10.77
CA MET A 160 15.54 24.88 9.45
C MET A 160 15.30 23.37 9.38
N GLN A 161 15.76 22.61 10.38
CA GLN A 161 15.56 21.16 10.43
C GLN A 161 14.07 20.76 10.49
N LEU A 162 13.26 21.49 11.26
CA LEU A 162 11.80 21.26 11.29
C LEU A 162 11.15 21.57 9.95
N GLY A 163 11.60 22.63 9.27
CA GLY A 163 11.13 22.98 7.92
C GLY A 163 11.36 21.83 6.93
N ASP A 164 12.57 21.27 6.92
CA ASP A 164 12.92 20.14 6.05
C ASP A 164 12.05 18.89 6.37
N ILE A 165 11.78 18.63 7.65
CA ILE A 165 10.91 17.51 8.06
C ILE A 165 9.46 17.74 7.62
N ILE A 166 8.94 18.97 7.72
CA ILE A 166 7.59 19.33 7.27
C ILE A 166 7.47 19.13 5.75
N GLU A 167 8.47 19.55 4.98
CA GLU A 167 8.51 19.34 3.52
C GLU A 167 8.47 17.85 3.18
N LEU A 168 9.31 17.05 3.85
CA LEU A 168 9.38 15.61 3.64
C LEU A 168 8.08 14.88 4.05
N LEU A 169 7.45 15.28 5.15
CA LEU A 169 6.14 14.73 5.55
C LEU A 169 5.03 15.14 4.58
N THR A 170 5.08 16.35 4.03
CA THR A 170 4.12 16.80 3.02
C THR A 170 4.25 15.96 1.74
N LEU A 171 5.48 15.68 1.30
CA LEU A 171 5.75 14.79 0.17
C LEU A 171 5.28 13.34 0.47
N SER A 172 5.44 12.89 1.71
CA SER A 172 4.93 11.59 2.17
C SER A 172 3.40 11.50 2.06
N VAL A 173 2.66 12.49 2.57
CA VAL A 173 1.18 12.54 2.45
C VAL A 173 0.74 12.49 0.98
N PHE A 174 1.42 13.24 0.11
CA PHE A 174 1.12 13.23 -1.33
C PHE A 174 1.42 11.86 -1.96
N SER A 175 2.51 11.20 -1.58
CA SER A 175 2.86 9.85 -2.04
C SER A 175 1.79 8.82 -1.65
N VAL A 176 1.31 8.85 -0.39
CA VAL A 176 0.21 7.97 0.08
C VAL A 176 -1.05 8.17 -0.76
N PHE A 177 -1.40 9.43 -1.06
CA PHE A 177 -2.56 9.74 -1.90
C PHE A 177 -2.44 9.20 -3.33
N LEU A 178 -1.24 9.29 -3.93
CA LEU A 178 -0.98 8.71 -5.26
C LEU A 178 -1.09 7.18 -5.23
N GLN A 179 -0.54 6.52 -4.22
CA GLN A 179 -0.63 5.07 -4.06
C GLN A 179 -2.08 4.61 -3.92
N TYR A 180 -2.86 5.29 -3.08
CA TYR A 180 -4.29 5.05 -2.94
C TYR A 180 -5.02 5.18 -4.28
N SER A 181 -4.73 6.25 -5.03
CA SER A 181 -5.33 6.49 -6.34
C SER A 181 -4.98 5.38 -7.34
N VAL A 182 -3.74 4.89 -7.33
CA VAL A 182 -3.30 3.77 -8.18
C VAL A 182 -4.03 2.48 -7.83
N ILE A 183 -4.13 2.11 -6.55
CA ILE A 183 -4.85 0.91 -6.12
C ILE A 183 -6.33 0.99 -6.51
N LYS A 184 -6.93 2.17 -6.36
CA LYS A 184 -8.31 2.42 -6.76
C LYS A 184 -8.50 2.24 -8.27
N VAL A 185 -7.63 2.81 -9.10
CA VAL A 185 -7.69 2.60 -10.56
C VAL A 185 -7.50 1.12 -10.90
N ILE A 186 -6.58 0.43 -10.24
CA ILE A 186 -6.35 -1.01 -10.46
C ILE A 186 -7.59 -1.83 -10.14
N SER A 187 -8.29 -1.55 -9.03
CA SER A 187 -9.50 -2.29 -8.69
C SER A 187 -10.63 -2.08 -9.71
N TYR A 188 -10.76 -0.87 -10.26
CA TYR A 188 -11.76 -0.55 -11.29
C TYR A 188 -11.39 -1.02 -12.70
N VAL A 189 -10.11 -1.23 -13.01
CA VAL A 189 -9.67 -1.48 -14.39
C VAL A 189 -9.09 -2.89 -14.58
N ALA A 190 -8.31 -3.43 -13.64
CA ALA A 190 -7.56 -4.67 -13.83
C ALA A 190 -8.46 -5.89 -14.12
N ILE A 191 -9.42 -6.17 -13.24
CA ILE A 191 -10.32 -7.31 -13.42
C ILE A 191 -11.40 -7.06 -14.47
N PRO A 192 -12.21 -5.97 -14.41
CA PRO A 192 -13.37 -5.85 -15.28
C PRO A 192 -13.01 -5.44 -16.72
N VAL A 193 -11.86 -4.78 -16.94
CA VAL A 193 -11.47 -4.27 -18.27
C VAL A 193 -10.28 -5.03 -18.84
N LEU A 194 -9.14 -5.03 -18.14
CA LEU A 194 -7.89 -5.60 -18.68
C LEU A 194 -7.99 -7.13 -18.88
N LEU A 195 -8.62 -7.86 -17.96
CA LEU A 195 -8.71 -9.33 -18.07
C LEU A 195 -9.60 -9.80 -19.25
N PRO A 196 -10.84 -9.30 -19.45
CA PRO A 196 -11.62 -9.58 -20.66
C PRO A 196 -10.95 -9.11 -21.95
N LEU A 197 -10.31 -7.94 -21.92
CA LEU A 197 -9.55 -7.43 -23.06
C LEU A 197 -8.42 -8.38 -23.45
N GLY A 198 -7.66 -8.88 -22.46
CA GLY A 198 -6.64 -9.89 -22.67
C GLY A 198 -7.19 -11.17 -23.29
N MET A 199 -8.39 -11.61 -22.88
CA MET A 199 -9.07 -12.76 -23.48
C MET A 199 -9.44 -12.54 -24.93
N VAL A 200 -10.05 -11.38 -25.26
CA VAL A 200 -10.39 -11.01 -26.64
C VAL A 200 -9.13 -10.98 -27.50
N LEU A 201 -8.05 -10.35 -27.03
CA LEU A 201 -6.80 -10.28 -27.79
C LEU A 201 -6.13 -11.65 -27.97
N ARG A 202 -6.40 -12.61 -27.09
CA ARG A 202 -5.94 -14.00 -27.24
C ARG A 202 -6.64 -14.72 -28.38
N THR A 203 -7.84 -14.28 -28.78
CA THR A 203 -8.61 -14.86 -29.89
C THR A 203 -8.05 -14.52 -31.26
N LEU A 204 -7.28 -13.43 -31.36
CA LEU A 204 -6.68 -13.01 -32.61
C LEU A 204 -5.24 -13.55 -32.69
N TYR A 205 -4.95 -14.30 -33.75
CA TYR A 205 -3.64 -14.93 -33.96
C TYR A 205 -2.47 -13.94 -33.82
N LEU A 206 -2.62 -12.72 -34.36
CA LEU A 206 -1.59 -11.69 -34.33
C LEU A 206 -1.37 -11.08 -32.93
N THR A 207 -2.43 -10.91 -32.13
CA THR A 207 -2.34 -10.27 -30.80
C THR A 207 -2.29 -11.28 -29.66
N ARG A 208 -2.17 -12.59 -29.93
CA ARG A 208 -2.23 -13.63 -28.91
C ARG A 208 -1.20 -13.44 -27.78
N ARG A 209 0.02 -13.06 -28.14
CA ARG A 209 1.11 -12.75 -27.18
C ARG A 209 0.79 -11.51 -26.35
N LEU A 210 0.22 -10.48 -26.98
CA LEU A 210 -0.21 -9.26 -26.29
C LEU A 210 -1.35 -9.55 -25.31
N GLY A 211 -2.30 -10.41 -25.69
CA GLY A 211 -3.39 -10.85 -24.82
C GLY A 211 -2.89 -11.53 -23.55
N GLY A 212 -1.93 -12.45 -23.69
CA GLY A 212 -1.27 -13.10 -22.54
C GLY A 212 -0.53 -12.12 -21.63
N ALA A 213 0.17 -11.14 -22.21
CA ALA A 213 0.87 -10.09 -21.44
C ALA A 213 -0.12 -9.19 -20.67
N ILE A 214 -1.22 -8.78 -21.32
CA ILE A 214 -2.26 -7.96 -20.68
C ILE A 214 -2.94 -8.74 -19.53
N MET A 215 -3.24 -10.02 -19.72
CA MET A 215 -3.76 -10.88 -18.64
C MET A 215 -2.78 -10.96 -17.48
N ALA A 216 -1.49 -11.18 -17.75
CA ALA A 216 -0.46 -11.26 -16.73
C ALA A 216 -0.34 -9.97 -15.91
N ILE A 217 -0.32 -8.82 -16.59
CA ILE A 217 -0.31 -7.49 -15.94
C ILE A 217 -1.56 -7.32 -15.07
N ALA A 218 -2.74 -7.69 -15.57
CA ALA A 218 -3.99 -7.60 -14.82
C ALA A 218 -3.95 -8.44 -13.54
N ILE A 219 -3.48 -9.69 -13.64
CA ILE A 219 -3.35 -10.62 -12.51
C ILE A 219 -2.33 -10.09 -11.50
N SER A 220 -1.16 -9.64 -11.94
CA SER A 220 -0.13 -9.09 -11.06
C SER A 220 -0.59 -7.85 -10.32
N LEU A 221 -1.19 -6.89 -11.02
CA LEU A 221 -1.69 -5.67 -10.40
C LEU A 221 -2.82 -5.97 -9.40
N PHE A 222 -3.67 -6.95 -9.69
CA PHE A 222 -4.79 -7.28 -8.83
C PHE A 222 -4.41 -8.15 -7.62
N VAL A 223 -3.42 -9.02 -7.76
CA VAL A 223 -3.02 -9.99 -6.71
C VAL A 223 -1.76 -9.57 -6.00
N VAL A 224 -0.69 -9.35 -6.75
CA VAL A 224 0.65 -9.22 -6.17
C VAL A 224 0.80 -7.86 -5.50
N LEU A 225 0.31 -6.79 -6.13
CA LEU A 225 0.42 -5.45 -5.56
C LEU A 225 -0.33 -5.30 -4.21
N PRO A 226 -1.61 -5.70 -4.06
CA PRO A 226 -2.28 -5.56 -2.76
C PRO A 226 -1.70 -6.52 -1.70
N MET A 227 -1.22 -7.69 -2.12
CA MET A 227 -0.54 -8.64 -1.23
C MET A 227 0.80 -8.12 -0.73
N SER A 228 1.54 -7.35 -1.52
CA SER A 228 2.79 -6.74 -1.07
C SER A 228 2.55 -5.68 0.00
N TYR A 229 1.43 -4.93 -0.04
CA TYR A 229 1.06 -4.03 1.07
C TYR A 229 0.76 -4.79 2.39
N ILE A 230 0.16 -5.97 2.31
CA ILE A 230 -0.02 -6.82 3.51
C ILE A 230 1.35 -7.26 4.06
N LEU A 231 2.27 -7.66 3.17
CA LEU A 231 3.63 -8.01 3.55
C LEU A 231 4.34 -6.82 4.22
N ASP A 232 4.25 -5.64 3.62
CA ASP A 232 4.88 -4.41 4.10
C ASP A 232 4.37 -4.06 5.51
N ALA A 233 3.05 -4.11 5.74
CA ALA A 233 2.46 -3.92 7.08
C ALA A 233 3.01 -4.93 8.12
N SER A 234 3.13 -6.20 7.73
CA SER A 234 3.68 -7.24 8.62
C SER A 234 5.18 -7.02 8.94
N LEU A 235 5.94 -6.46 8.00
CA LEU A 235 7.34 -6.08 8.22
C LEU A 235 7.44 -4.90 9.19
N VAL A 236 6.62 -3.86 9.01
CA VAL A 236 6.56 -2.69 9.93
C VAL A 236 6.22 -3.12 11.35
N GLN A 237 5.28 -4.05 11.51
CA GLN A 237 4.92 -4.60 12.81
C GLN A 237 6.12 -5.19 13.53
N SER A 238 6.92 -5.98 12.81
CA SER A 238 8.11 -6.63 13.37
C SER A 238 9.16 -5.62 13.84
N TYR A 239 9.25 -4.46 13.19
CA TYR A 239 10.14 -3.37 13.61
C TYR A 239 9.59 -2.51 14.76
N SER A 240 8.28 -2.27 14.81
CA SER A 240 7.68 -1.38 15.82
C SER A 240 7.59 -2.01 17.21
N GLN A 241 7.35 -3.32 17.34
CA GLN A 241 7.20 -3.98 18.65
C GLN A 241 8.50 -3.98 19.48
N THR A 242 9.67 -3.97 18.85
CA THR A 242 10.96 -3.88 19.54
C THR A 242 11.24 -2.49 20.12
N SER A 243 10.41 -1.50 19.77
CA SER A 243 10.81 -0.09 19.77
C SER A 243 10.06 0.78 20.80
N THR A 244 8.78 0.51 21.04
CA THR A 244 7.86 1.43 21.74
C THR A 244 7.55 1.07 23.19
N SER A 245 7.63 -0.21 23.58
CA SER A 245 7.22 -0.67 24.91
C SER A 245 8.09 -0.14 26.06
N GLN A 246 9.34 0.24 25.80
CA GLN A 246 10.26 0.73 26.83
C GLN A 246 10.22 2.26 27.03
N LEU A 247 9.65 3.02 26.08
CA LEU A 247 9.73 4.49 26.08
C LEU A 247 8.42 5.17 26.51
N ILE A 248 7.26 4.55 26.25
CA ILE A 248 5.98 5.08 26.73
C ILE A 248 5.92 5.00 28.27
N ALA A 249 6.42 3.90 28.85
CA ALA A 249 6.49 3.72 30.29
C ALA A 249 7.34 4.80 31.00
N SER A 250 8.39 5.31 30.35
CA SER A 250 9.24 6.37 30.91
C SER A 250 8.68 7.78 30.70
N THR A 251 7.86 8.00 29.67
CA THR A 251 7.25 9.31 29.41
C THR A 251 6.02 9.55 30.30
N GLU A 252 5.22 8.51 30.53
CA GLU A 252 4.04 8.55 31.41
C GLU A 252 4.44 8.76 32.88
N SER A 253 5.60 8.22 33.31
CA SER A 253 6.14 8.50 34.64
C SER A 253 6.64 9.94 34.81
N GLY A 254 7.15 10.56 33.73
CA GLY A 254 7.62 11.95 33.74
C GLY A 254 6.47 12.97 33.85
N LEU A 255 5.41 12.78 33.06
CA LEU A 255 4.25 13.70 33.05
C LEU A 255 3.42 13.64 34.35
N ASN A 256 3.26 12.45 34.93
CA ASN A 256 2.61 12.31 36.24
C ASN A 256 3.40 12.98 37.37
N GLY A 257 4.72 13.13 37.23
CA GLY A 257 5.55 13.93 38.14
C GLY A 257 5.24 15.42 38.08
N LEU A 258 5.07 15.98 36.88
CA LEU A 258 4.77 17.40 36.66
C LEU A 258 3.35 17.79 37.13
N TYR A 259 2.36 16.93 36.91
CA TYR A 259 0.98 17.19 37.36
C TYR A 259 0.84 17.22 38.88
N SER A 260 1.74 16.54 39.61
CA SER A 260 1.75 16.50 41.08
C SER A 260 2.35 17.77 41.69
N TYR A 261 3.16 18.53 40.95
CA TYR A 261 3.88 19.69 41.46
C TYR A 261 3.01 20.96 41.53
N ASN A 262 1.96 21.05 40.71
CA ASN A 262 1.10 22.24 40.63
C ASN A 262 0.12 22.39 41.81
N LYS A 263 0.25 21.57 42.86
CA LYS A 263 -0.66 21.55 44.02
C LYS A 263 0.00 21.96 45.34
N SER A 264 1.28 22.34 45.36
CA SER A 264 2.02 22.64 46.60
C SER A 264 2.68 24.02 46.58
N THR A 265 1.97 24.99 47.16
CA THR A 265 2.47 26.13 47.98
C THR A 265 3.62 27.03 47.48
N VAL A 266 3.24 28.30 47.22
CA VAL A 266 3.91 29.60 47.48
C VAL A 266 5.45 29.66 47.47
N PRO A 267 6.07 30.47 46.60
CA PRO A 267 7.52 30.55 46.46
C PRO A 267 8.17 31.44 47.55
N ASN A 268 8.96 30.84 48.44
CA ASN A 268 10.07 31.50 49.12
C ASN A 268 11.31 31.47 48.20
N SER A 269 12.28 32.37 48.42
CA SER A 269 13.45 32.66 47.58
C SER A 269 14.44 31.51 47.31
N GLU A 270 14.14 30.29 47.72
CA GLU A 270 14.80 29.04 47.28
C GLU A 270 14.29 28.55 45.91
N SER A 271 13.37 29.30 45.28
CA SER A 271 12.64 28.96 44.06
C SER A 271 13.46 29.03 42.76
N VAL A 272 14.70 29.54 42.78
CA VAL A 272 15.54 29.60 41.57
C VAL A 272 16.20 28.25 41.27
N SER A 273 16.55 27.47 42.29
CA SER A 273 17.14 26.13 42.10
C SER A 273 16.09 25.10 41.65
N SER A 274 14.84 25.22 42.10
CA SER A 274 13.73 24.39 41.61
C SER A 274 13.38 24.69 40.16
N ILE A 275 13.38 25.96 39.74
CA ILE A 275 13.22 26.32 38.33
C ILE A 275 14.35 25.73 37.47
N PHE A 276 15.58 25.66 37.98
CA PHE A 276 16.72 25.09 37.24
C PHE A 276 16.67 23.56 37.17
N SER A 277 16.22 22.87 38.22
CA SER A 277 15.99 21.41 38.19
C SER A 277 14.79 21.04 37.31
N ASP A 278 13.77 21.89 37.25
CA ASP A 278 12.61 21.67 36.40
C ASP A 278 12.95 21.96 34.93
N ALA A 279 13.75 23.00 34.65
CA ALA A 279 14.26 23.26 33.31
C ALA A 279 15.13 22.09 32.78
N SER A 280 15.94 21.45 33.63
CA SER A 280 16.74 20.29 33.20
C SER A 280 15.92 19.01 33.02
N SER A 281 14.84 18.81 33.78
CA SER A 281 13.89 17.71 33.54
C SER A 281 13.06 17.91 32.27
N ILE A 282 12.68 19.15 31.96
CA ILE A 282 12.02 19.50 30.69
C ILE A 282 12.98 19.31 29.51
N LEU A 283 14.26 19.69 29.64
CA LEU A 283 15.27 19.48 28.61
C LEU A 283 15.52 17.98 28.33
N SER A 284 15.66 17.16 29.38
CA SER A 284 15.83 15.70 29.21
C SER A 284 14.57 14.99 28.70
N SER A 285 13.38 15.46 29.07
CA SER A 285 12.11 15.00 28.48
C SER A 285 11.98 15.41 27.00
N SER A 286 12.48 16.61 26.65
CA SER A 286 12.53 17.10 25.28
C SER A 286 13.46 16.26 24.41
N GLU A 287 14.63 15.85 24.89
CA GLU A 287 15.55 15.00 24.13
C GLU A 287 14.92 13.66 23.73
N ASN A 288 14.22 13.01 24.67
CA ASN A 288 13.53 11.75 24.40
C ASN A 288 12.35 11.93 23.44
N SER A 289 11.64 13.06 23.54
CA SER A 289 10.53 13.41 22.66
C SER A 289 11.00 13.69 21.23
N ILE A 290 12.13 14.38 21.06
CA ILE A 290 12.75 14.64 19.74
C ILE A 290 13.19 13.33 19.09
N LEU A 291 13.86 12.44 19.83
CA LEU A 291 14.26 11.12 19.32
C LEU A 291 13.04 10.28 18.91
N TYR A 292 11.94 10.36 19.67
CA TYR A 292 10.70 9.67 19.32
C TYR A 292 10.10 10.20 18.02
N VAL A 293 9.97 11.52 17.88
CA VAL A 293 9.46 12.14 16.64
C VAL A 293 10.34 11.78 15.46
N PHE A 294 11.67 11.87 15.62
CA PHE A 294 12.61 11.50 14.56
C PHE A 294 12.45 10.03 14.14
N ARG A 295 12.31 9.12 15.10
CA ARG A 295 12.07 7.70 14.83
C ARG A 295 10.76 7.46 14.07
N GLN A 296 9.69 8.15 14.46
CA GLN A 296 8.40 8.06 13.77
C GLN A 296 8.51 8.60 12.33
N VAL A 297 9.18 9.72 12.13
CA VAL A 297 9.43 10.28 10.78
C VAL A 297 10.24 9.30 9.92
N VAL A 298 11.29 8.69 10.46
CA VAL A 298 12.08 7.68 9.72
C VAL A 298 11.22 6.48 9.34
N LEU A 299 10.39 5.99 10.24
CA LEU A 299 9.48 4.87 9.98
C LEU A 299 8.50 5.23 8.86
N ILE A 300 7.87 6.41 8.93
CA ILE A 300 6.99 6.95 7.88
C ILE A 300 7.71 7.03 6.54
N VAL A 301 8.94 7.54 6.51
CA VAL A 301 9.72 7.66 5.27
C VAL A 301 9.97 6.29 4.64
N VAL A 302 10.39 5.31 5.43
CA VAL A 302 10.61 3.94 4.94
C VAL A 302 9.31 3.35 4.42
N GLU A 303 8.22 3.51 5.17
CA GLU A 303 6.93 2.93 4.85
C GLU A 303 6.26 3.56 3.62
N VAL A 304 6.44 4.87 3.41
CA VAL A 304 5.78 5.62 2.33
C VAL A 304 6.64 5.74 1.07
N ILE A 305 7.97 5.60 1.16
CA ILE A 305 8.86 5.72 0.00
C ILE A 305 9.45 4.37 -0.38
N MET A 306 10.05 3.64 0.56
CA MET A 306 10.79 2.42 0.25
C MET A 306 9.88 1.24 -0.10
N PHE A 307 8.86 0.99 0.72
CA PHE A 307 7.95 -0.15 0.50
C PHE A 307 7.12 -0.06 -0.79
N PRO A 308 6.60 1.10 -1.20
CA PRO A 308 5.88 1.20 -2.46
C PRO A 308 6.77 0.93 -3.67
N ILE A 309 8.04 1.33 -3.63
CA ILE A 309 9.02 0.98 -4.66
C ILE A 309 9.22 -0.53 -4.71
N PHE A 310 9.40 -1.17 -3.54
CA PHE A 310 9.54 -2.62 -3.44
C PHE A 310 8.31 -3.36 -3.97
N SER A 311 7.12 -2.92 -3.56
CA SER A 311 5.81 -3.41 -4.03
C SER A 311 5.66 -3.31 -5.56
N VAL A 312 6.06 -2.19 -6.17
CA VAL A 312 6.05 -2.03 -7.63
C VAL A 312 7.04 -2.98 -8.31
N ILE A 313 8.27 -3.10 -7.78
CA ILE A 313 9.28 -4.02 -8.32
C ILE A 313 8.77 -5.47 -8.30
N LEU A 314 8.23 -5.93 -7.16
CA LEU A 314 7.65 -7.27 -7.04
C LEU A 314 6.51 -7.48 -8.04
N THR A 315 5.65 -6.48 -8.20
CA THR A 315 4.53 -6.53 -9.14
C THR A 315 5.03 -6.66 -10.58
N VAL A 316 6.03 -5.87 -10.99
CA VAL A 316 6.63 -5.93 -12.33
C VAL A 316 7.31 -7.28 -12.60
N ILE A 317 8.07 -7.79 -11.63
CA ILE A 317 8.72 -9.11 -11.75
C ILE A 317 7.66 -10.21 -11.90
N SER A 318 6.61 -10.18 -11.07
CA SER A 318 5.52 -11.15 -11.17
C SER A 318 4.78 -11.07 -12.51
N ALA A 319 4.57 -9.86 -13.04
CA ALA A 319 3.89 -9.66 -14.31
C ALA A 319 4.70 -10.26 -15.46
N ARG A 320 6.03 -10.14 -15.40
CA ARG A 320 6.93 -10.78 -16.37
C ARG A 320 6.84 -12.30 -16.31
N GLU A 321 6.87 -12.88 -15.11
CA GLU A 321 6.80 -14.34 -14.96
C GLU A 321 5.42 -14.90 -15.35
N PHE A 322 4.32 -14.23 -14.99
CA PHE A 322 3.00 -14.63 -15.48
C PHE A 322 2.85 -14.45 -16.99
N ALA A 323 3.44 -13.40 -17.58
CA ALA A 323 3.41 -13.20 -19.03
C ALA A 323 4.17 -14.31 -19.75
N ARG A 324 5.28 -14.78 -19.15
CA ARG A 324 6.01 -15.95 -19.64
C ARG A 324 5.10 -17.19 -19.58
N ILE A 325 4.53 -17.52 -18.43
CA ILE A 325 3.68 -18.71 -18.26
C ILE A 325 2.45 -18.70 -19.18
N LEU A 326 1.77 -17.55 -19.29
CA LEU A 326 0.56 -17.40 -20.12
C LEU A 326 0.88 -17.28 -21.62
N GLY A 327 2.08 -16.82 -21.97
CA GLY A 327 2.52 -16.56 -23.34
C GLY A 327 3.35 -17.67 -23.99
N THR A 328 3.80 -18.69 -23.25
CA THR A 328 4.80 -19.68 -23.72
C THR A 328 4.30 -20.77 -24.67
N GLU A 329 3.13 -20.62 -25.29
CA GLU A 329 2.84 -21.46 -26.46
C GLU A 329 3.52 -20.85 -27.70
N VAL A 330 4.60 -21.51 -28.11
CA VAL A 330 5.53 -21.28 -29.24
C VAL A 330 6.88 -20.69 -28.82
N SER A 331 7.87 -21.58 -28.79
CA SER A 331 9.26 -21.36 -28.44
C SER A 331 9.88 -20.15 -29.15
N PHE A 332 10.50 -19.27 -28.37
CA PHE A 332 11.49 -18.35 -28.88
C PHE A 332 12.87 -19.02 -28.95
N SER A 333 12.96 -20.19 -29.59
CA SER A 333 14.25 -20.83 -29.87
C SER A 333 15.08 -20.07 -30.93
N ARG A 334 14.77 -18.79 -31.21
CA ARG A 334 15.40 -18.04 -32.31
C ARG A 334 15.71 -16.56 -32.05
N PHE A 335 15.58 -16.09 -30.82
CA PHE A 335 16.10 -14.77 -30.44
C PHE A 335 17.03 -14.86 -29.24
N ASP A 336 18.02 -15.75 -29.32
CA ASP A 336 19.32 -15.57 -28.67
C ASP A 336 20.21 -14.79 -29.64
N VAL A 337 19.95 -13.50 -29.79
CA VAL A 337 20.95 -12.53 -30.22
C VAL A 337 20.66 -11.29 -29.41
N PHE A 338 21.25 -11.21 -28.21
CA PHE A 338 21.76 -10.03 -27.50
C PHE A 338 21.99 -10.39 -26.04
#